data_AF-A0A6A6J6E9-F1
#
_entry.id   AF-A0A6A6J6E9-F1
#
_cell.length_a   1.000
_cell.length_b   1.000
_cell.length_c   1.000
_cell.angle_alpha   90.00
_cell.angle_beta   90.00
_cell.angle_gamma   90.00
#
_symmetry.space_group_name_H-M   'P 1'
#
loop_
_entity.id
_entity.type
_entity.pdbx_description
1 polymer ?
#
loop_
_entity_poly.entity_id
_entity_poly.type
_entity_poly.pdbx_seq_one_letter_code
_entity_poly.pdbx_strand_id
1 'polypeptide(L)'
;MASPALTIRNFTVYPITLKHISRFQDPNSRQSNASVFSFGPKNSTSPAPAASALGEHAKSYRDEEVDVRLLAFEAYTIPSTTSDSDDNPQIGTTTIRLTLETHDGVRHRIDINPSYTQKASRPLTPLSPNPSITLSSLYHPANTISHLTIHTHHSYDLSKWMSHLPSTLPLSALSIPGTHNSHTHYRALPSVRCQVVDLKTQLSHGIRFLDIRVQPAHATDVSKKDLYLVHGAFPISLTGPKYLAPLLETCYSFLDENPGETILISLKREGVGNATDEHLSRVLERHYFRPNRSKWYFPPLADPGSPEGIRIPYLGDVRGKLVLLRRYTAHSEEPPSSSPPSPSPSPSSSQPTHPHPPPPPTLPSLPGLAATHWPHNATHSPPTPTFPISLQDYCDILHPASIPLKLSHATSHIARCAANTAFVPGVNTDEKNPCPPHALYLNFLSGSNFWRRELAKQDRGNEIGLIRRASPKGDMSTGVIIMDNVGEGGDWDLVRLIVGCNMGVLMKMGIVGAGGNGNGTKDN
;
A
#
# COMPACT_ATOMS: atom_id res chain seq x y z
N MET A 1 -33.28 6.29 21.60
CA MET A 1 -31.79 6.22 21.50
C MET A 1 -31.36 7.08 20.32
N ALA A 2 -30.31 7.91 20.48
CA ALA A 2 -29.82 8.77 19.41
C ALA A 2 -29.17 7.95 18.28
N SER A 3 -29.42 8.31 17.02
CA SER A 3 -28.69 7.72 15.89
C SER A 3 -27.24 8.20 15.93
N PRO A 4 -26.23 7.32 15.90
CA PRO A 4 -24.83 7.75 15.90
C PRO A 4 -24.52 8.62 14.67
N ALA A 5 -23.57 9.55 14.83
CA ALA A 5 -23.07 10.34 13.71
C ALA A 5 -22.35 9.45 12.67
N LEU A 6 -22.46 9.82 11.40
CA LEU A 6 -21.86 9.11 10.27
C LEU A 6 -21.13 10.11 9.38
N THR A 7 -19.83 9.90 9.13
CA THR A 7 -19.10 10.67 8.11
C THR A 7 -19.09 9.92 6.79
N ILE A 8 -19.60 10.54 5.73
CA ILE A 8 -19.47 10.08 4.35
C ILE A 8 -18.20 10.67 3.76
N ARG A 9 -17.40 9.87 3.07
CA ARG A 9 -16.18 10.31 2.36
C ARG A 9 -16.28 9.97 0.89
N ASN A 10 -15.99 10.92 0.02
CA ASN A 10 -15.92 10.71 -1.42
C ASN A 10 -14.47 10.38 -1.82
N PHE A 11 -14.13 9.11 -2.01
CA PHE A 11 -12.85 8.65 -2.55
C PHE A 11 -12.91 8.38 -4.07
N THR A 12 -13.92 8.93 -4.75
CA THR A 12 -13.98 8.91 -6.21
C THR A 12 -13.25 10.13 -6.79
N VAL A 13 -12.89 10.04 -8.07
CA VAL A 13 -12.33 11.17 -8.82
C VAL A 13 -13.38 12.21 -9.22
N TYR A 14 -14.66 11.85 -9.19
CA TYR A 14 -15.73 12.75 -9.59
C TYR A 14 -16.46 13.28 -8.35
N PRO A 15 -17.10 14.45 -8.45
CA PRO A 15 -18.02 14.88 -7.41
C PRO A 15 -19.16 13.87 -7.25
N ILE A 16 -19.56 13.62 -6.00
CA ILE A 16 -20.81 12.93 -5.66
C ILE A 16 -21.67 13.88 -4.84
N THR A 17 -22.98 13.82 -5.01
CA THR A 17 -23.93 14.67 -4.30
C THR A 17 -24.84 13.79 -3.46
N LEU A 18 -24.84 13.97 -2.15
CA LEU A 18 -25.81 13.34 -1.28
C LEU A 18 -27.16 14.04 -1.49
N LYS A 19 -28.14 13.30 -2.02
CA LYS A 19 -29.48 13.80 -2.39
C LYS A 19 -30.56 13.48 -1.37
N HIS A 20 -30.39 12.38 -0.64
CA HIS A 20 -31.44 11.91 0.26
C HIS A 20 -30.86 11.12 1.43
N ILE A 21 -31.41 11.34 2.62
CA ILE A 21 -31.12 10.59 3.84
C ILE A 21 -32.45 10.08 4.40
N SER A 22 -32.60 8.76 4.47
CA SER A 22 -33.76 8.09 5.05
C SER A 22 -33.36 7.30 6.29
N ARG A 23 -34.15 7.33 7.35
CA ARG A 23 -33.88 6.59 8.60
C ARG A 23 -35.04 5.66 8.93
N PHE A 24 -34.71 4.39 9.15
CA PHE A 24 -35.68 3.35 9.49
C PHE A 24 -35.12 2.38 10.51
N GLN A 25 -36.01 1.65 11.17
CA GLN A 25 -35.65 0.62 12.14
C GLN A 25 -34.83 -0.47 11.44
N ASP A 26 -33.72 -0.90 12.04
CA ASP A 26 -32.88 -1.94 11.46
C ASP A 26 -33.69 -3.24 11.23
N PRO A 27 -33.83 -3.71 9.98
CA PRO A 27 -34.56 -4.95 9.70
C PRO A 27 -33.95 -6.17 10.39
N ASN A 28 -32.65 -6.13 10.74
CA ASN A 28 -31.97 -7.21 11.45
C ASN A 28 -32.26 -7.21 12.96
N SER A 29 -32.78 -6.11 13.53
CA SER A 29 -33.09 -6.04 14.97
C SER A 29 -34.25 -6.93 15.39
N ARG A 30 -35.06 -7.42 14.43
CA ARG A 30 -36.18 -8.35 14.70
C ARG A 30 -35.75 -9.81 14.72
N GLN A 31 -34.60 -10.16 14.15
CA GLN A 31 -34.11 -11.54 14.13
C GLN A 31 -33.51 -11.97 15.49
N SER A 32 -33.06 -11.01 16.31
CA SER A 32 -32.46 -11.29 17.62
C SER A 32 -33.46 -11.56 18.75
N ASN A 33 -34.77 -11.45 18.52
CA ASN A 33 -35.80 -11.65 19.55
C ASN A 33 -36.44 -13.04 19.56
N ALA A 34 -35.77 -14.06 19.01
CA ALA A 34 -36.21 -15.45 19.13
C ALA A 34 -35.62 -16.12 20.38
N SER A 35 -35.99 -15.65 21.58
CA SER A 35 -35.73 -16.37 22.83
C SER A 35 -36.91 -16.27 23.81
N VAL A 36 -38.03 -16.90 23.48
CA VAL A 36 -38.91 -17.52 24.48
C VAL A 36 -39.43 -18.83 23.90
N PHE A 37 -39.20 -19.90 24.63
CA PHE A 37 -39.66 -21.26 24.32
C PHE A 37 -41.15 -21.29 23.94
N SER A 38 -41.47 -21.90 22.81
CA SER A 38 -42.82 -22.37 22.49
C SER A 38 -42.72 -23.72 21.81
N PHE A 39 -43.09 -24.78 22.54
CA PHE A 39 -43.29 -26.12 22.02
C PHE A 39 -44.67 -26.19 21.34
N GLY A 40 -44.70 -26.37 20.03
CA GLY A 40 -45.91 -26.58 19.22
C GLY A 40 -45.53 -27.09 17.82
N PRO A 41 -46.33 -27.97 17.19
CA PRO A 41 -45.87 -28.78 16.08
C PRO A 41 -45.70 -27.97 14.79
N LYS A 42 -44.62 -28.29 14.06
CA LYS A 42 -44.25 -27.68 12.79
C LYS A 42 -45.27 -28.04 11.71
N ASN A 43 -45.93 -27.02 11.16
CA ASN A 43 -46.33 -26.98 9.76
C ASN A 43 -46.66 -25.53 9.37
N SER A 44 -45.81 -24.93 8.53
CA SER A 44 -46.19 -23.99 7.47
C SER A 44 -44.93 -23.38 6.85
N THR A 45 -44.78 -23.66 5.56
CA THR A 45 -43.88 -23.03 4.60
C THR A 45 -44.15 -21.52 4.50
N SER A 46 -43.13 -20.72 4.81
CA SER A 46 -42.97 -19.38 4.22
C SER A 46 -41.48 -19.06 4.18
N PRO A 47 -40.88 -18.76 3.01
CA PRO A 47 -39.51 -18.28 2.98
C PRO A 47 -39.51 -16.88 3.59
N ALA A 48 -38.91 -16.74 4.77
CA ALA A 48 -38.62 -15.41 5.31
C ALA A 48 -37.83 -14.63 4.24
N PRO A 49 -38.23 -13.40 3.87
CA PRO A 49 -37.52 -12.63 2.86
C PRO A 49 -36.07 -12.41 3.30
N ALA A 50 -35.13 -12.45 2.35
CA ALA A 50 -33.76 -12.05 2.62
C ALA A 50 -33.72 -10.63 3.21
N ALA A 51 -32.75 -10.33 4.07
CA ALA A 51 -32.64 -9.03 4.75
C ALA A 51 -32.67 -7.81 3.80
N SER A 52 -32.26 -8.00 2.54
CA SER A 52 -32.39 -7.00 1.47
C SER A 52 -33.85 -6.65 1.14
N ALA A 53 -34.72 -7.65 1.00
CA ALA A 53 -36.15 -7.44 0.72
C ALA A 53 -36.90 -6.81 1.90
N LEU A 54 -36.47 -7.10 3.14
CA LEU A 54 -37.01 -6.44 4.35
C LEU A 54 -36.64 -4.96 4.43
N GLY A 55 -35.45 -4.58 3.96
CA GLY A 55 -35.04 -3.18 3.88
C GLY A 55 -35.79 -2.36 2.82
N GLU A 56 -36.24 -2.98 1.73
CA GLU A 56 -36.97 -2.26 0.66
C GLU A 56 -38.38 -1.80 1.09
N HIS A 57 -39.00 -2.51 2.04
CA HIS A 57 -40.35 -2.22 2.53
C HIS A 57 -40.39 -1.62 3.95
N ALA A 58 -39.23 -1.30 4.54
CA ALA A 58 -39.16 -0.68 5.85
C ALA A 58 -39.77 0.73 5.82
N LYS A 59 -40.75 1.01 6.69
CA LYS A 59 -41.33 2.35 6.83
C LYS A 59 -40.29 3.29 7.44
N SER A 60 -39.88 4.31 6.69
CA SER A 60 -39.07 5.41 7.19
C SER A 60 -39.85 6.19 8.24
N TYR A 61 -39.19 6.60 9.31
CA TYR A 61 -39.76 7.53 10.28
C TYR A 61 -39.18 8.95 10.14
N ARG A 62 -38.17 9.13 9.29
CA ARG A 62 -37.56 10.43 9.00
C ARG A 62 -36.86 10.39 7.64
N ASP A 63 -37.38 11.17 6.71
CA ASP A 63 -36.82 11.37 5.37
C ASP A 63 -36.41 12.84 5.21
N GLU A 64 -35.18 13.03 4.73
CA GLU A 64 -34.57 14.35 4.53
C GLU A 64 -34.05 14.42 3.09
N GLU A 65 -34.64 15.31 2.29
CA GLU A 65 -33.98 15.76 1.06
C GLU A 65 -32.83 16.69 1.42
N VAL A 66 -31.67 16.41 0.86
CA VAL A 66 -30.44 17.15 1.09
C VAL A 66 -29.76 17.39 -0.25
N ASP A 67 -28.89 18.40 -0.33
CA ASP A 67 -28.10 18.65 -1.54
C ASP A 67 -26.65 18.95 -1.16
N VAL A 68 -25.99 17.93 -0.59
CA VAL A 68 -24.61 18.07 -0.11
C VAL A 68 -23.66 17.55 -1.19
N ARG A 69 -23.08 18.48 -1.94
CA ARG A 69 -22.05 18.17 -2.95
C ARG A 69 -20.71 17.92 -2.27
N LEU A 70 -20.16 16.73 -2.50
CA LEU A 70 -18.82 16.30 -2.07
C LEU A 70 -17.92 16.25 -3.29
N LEU A 71 -16.93 17.14 -3.39
CA LEU A 71 -15.89 17.02 -4.42
C LEU A 71 -15.04 15.76 -4.19
N ALA A 72 -14.15 15.45 -5.13
CA ALA A 72 -13.19 14.36 -4.97
C ALA A 72 -12.39 14.52 -3.67
N PHE A 73 -12.31 13.45 -2.89
CA PHE A 73 -11.69 13.40 -1.56
C PHE A 73 -12.39 14.28 -0.48
N GLU A 74 -13.61 14.71 -0.80
CA GLU A 74 -14.77 15.10 0.02
C GLU A 74 -14.97 14.37 1.35
N ALA A 75 -15.38 15.03 2.43
CA ALA A 75 -16.01 14.39 3.57
C ALA A 75 -17.11 15.28 4.15
N TYR A 76 -18.22 14.66 4.55
CA TYR A 76 -19.35 15.32 5.21
C TYR A 76 -19.84 14.45 6.36
N THR A 77 -20.06 15.07 7.53
CA THR A 77 -20.57 14.38 8.71
C THR A 77 -22.05 14.66 8.86
N ILE A 78 -22.86 13.60 8.78
CA ILE A 78 -24.27 13.63 9.19
C ILE A 78 -24.29 13.72 10.72
N PRO A 79 -24.88 14.79 11.30
CA PRO A 79 -24.95 14.96 12.75
C PRO A 79 -25.73 13.83 13.42
N SER A 80 -25.39 13.57 14.69
CA SER A 80 -26.24 12.75 15.56
C SER A 80 -27.57 13.46 15.77
N THR A 81 -28.67 12.72 15.70
CA THR A 81 -30.01 13.25 16.01
C THR A 81 -30.50 12.57 17.28
N THR A 82 -30.74 13.35 18.33
CA THR A 82 -31.55 12.95 19.47
C THR A 82 -33.01 12.88 19.01
N SER A 83 -33.69 11.77 19.29
CA SER A 83 -35.14 11.70 19.11
C SER A 83 -35.79 12.52 20.22
N ASP A 84 -36.45 13.63 19.89
CA ASP A 84 -37.29 14.41 20.82
C ASP A 84 -38.65 13.72 21.12
N SER A 85 -38.68 12.39 21.11
CA SER A 85 -39.88 11.61 21.43
C SER A 85 -39.50 10.48 22.38
N ASP A 86 -39.72 10.72 23.65
CA ASP A 86 -39.49 9.82 24.79
C ASP A 86 -40.52 8.66 24.88
N ASP A 87 -41.24 8.35 23.80
CA ASP A 87 -42.45 7.51 23.87
C ASP A 87 -42.30 6.06 23.36
N ASN A 88 -41.09 5.55 23.11
CA ASN A 88 -40.97 4.10 22.83
C ASN A 88 -39.60 3.48 23.20
N PRO A 89 -39.54 2.67 24.28
CA PRO A 89 -38.31 1.96 24.70
C PRO A 89 -37.84 0.86 23.73
N GLN A 90 -38.60 0.57 22.67
CA GLN A 90 -38.39 -0.55 21.73
C GLN A 90 -37.67 -0.16 20.42
N ILE A 91 -37.16 1.06 20.28
CA ILE A 91 -36.43 1.45 19.05
C ILE A 91 -35.05 0.77 19.05
N GLY A 92 -34.99 -0.37 18.36
CA GLY A 92 -33.74 -1.05 18.00
C GLY A 92 -32.79 -0.15 17.20
N THR A 93 -31.62 -0.68 16.83
CA THR A 93 -30.59 0.07 16.10
C THR A 93 -31.15 0.73 14.83
N THR A 94 -30.65 1.91 14.46
CA THR A 94 -31.14 2.68 13.30
C THR A 94 -30.33 2.36 12.05
N THR A 95 -31.01 2.05 10.94
CA THR A 95 -30.39 2.01 9.62
C THR A 95 -30.64 3.33 8.89
N ILE A 96 -29.59 3.86 8.26
CA ILE A 96 -29.59 5.04 7.40
C ILE A 96 -29.48 4.57 5.95
N ARG A 97 -30.42 4.96 5.10
CA ARG A 97 -30.34 4.83 3.65
C ARG A 97 -29.92 6.16 3.04
N LEU A 98 -28.86 6.10 2.25
CA LEU A 98 -28.29 7.25 1.54
C LEU A 98 -28.57 7.09 0.04
N THR A 99 -29.00 8.17 -0.60
CA THR A 99 -29.01 8.28 -2.06
C THR A 99 -27.94 9.27 -2.49
N LEU A 100 -26.97 8.77 -3.25
CA LEU A 100 -25.88 9.56 -3.82
C LEU A 100 -26.12 9.73 -5.31
N GLU A 101 -25.92 10.91 -5.83
CA GLU A 101 -25.96 11.23 -7.25
C GLU A 101 -24.54 11.50 -7.75
N THR A 102 -24.20 10.92 -8.88
CA THR A 102 -22.89 11.04 -9.51
C THR A 102 -22.88 12.23 -10.48
N HIS A 103 -21.70 12.66 -10.92
CA HIS A 103 -21.55 13.83 -11.79
C HIS A 103 -22.35 13.79 -13.12
N ASP A 104 -22.71 12.60 -13.59
CA ASP A 104 -23.50 12.33 -14.78
C ASP A 104 -25.00 12.11 -14.46
N GLY A 105 -25.42 12.39 -13.23
CA GLY A 105 -26.82 12.34 -12.81
C GLY A 105 -27.34 10.95 -12.42
N VAL A 106 -26.50 9.91 -12.50
CA VAL A 106 -26.88 8.56 -12.06
C VAL A 106 -26.95 8.51 -10.54
N ARG A 107 -28.05 7.96 -10.00
CA ARG A 107 -28.26 7.80 -8.57
C ARG A 107 -27.93 6.39 -8.09
N HIS A 108 -27.31 6.31 -6.92
CA HIS A 108 -26.94 5.07 -6.23
C HIS A 108 -27.44 5.09 -4.79
N ARG A 109 -27.88 3.94 -4.30
CA ARG A 109 -28.43 3.74 -2.97
C ARG A 109 -27.52 2.88 -2.11
N ILE A 110 -27.43 3.19 -0.82
CA ILE A 110 -26.83 2.30 0.17
C ILE A 110 -27.49 2.42 1.54
N ASP A 111 -27.62 1.26 2.20
CA ASP A 111 -28.13 1.14 3.55
C ASP A 111 -26.98 0.81 4.49
N ILE A 112 -26.85 1.60 5.56
CA ILE A 112 -25.83 1.43 6.57
C ILE A 112 -26.39 1.62 7.98
N ASN A 113 -25.95 0.80 8.92
CA ASN A 113 -26.25 0.98 10.33
C ASN A 113 -24.99 1.52 11.04
N PRO A 114 -24.98 2.80 11.46
CA PRO A 114 -23.84 3.41 12.16
C PRO A 114 -23.50 2.79 13.52
N SER A 115 -24.38 1.95 14.08
CA SER A 115 -24.14 1.21 15.32
C SER A 115 -23.44 -0.13 15.10
N TYR A 116 -23.26 -0.58 13.85
CA TYR A 116 -22.53 -1.81 13.58
C TYR A 116 -21.07 -1.65 13.97
N THR A 117 -20.53 -2.65 14.65
CA THR A 117 -19.16 -2.69 15.18
C THR A 117 -18.19 -3.41 14.26
N GLN A 118 -18.67 -3.96 13.14
CA GLN A 118 -17.87 -4.67 12.15
C GLN A 118 -17.65 -3.79 10.92
N LYS A 119 -16.45 -3.89 10.33
CA LYS A 119 -16.17 -3.32 9.01
C LYS A 119 -17.00 -4.05 7.97
N ALA A 120 -17.40 -3.35 6.91
CA ALA A 120 -18.11 -3.95 5.80
C ALA A 120 -17.79 -3.22 4.50
N SER A 121 -17.53 -3.99 3.43
CA SER A 121 -17.46 -3.46 2.08
C SER A 121 -18.69 -3.90 1.30
N ARG A 122 -19.37 -2.96 0.64
CA ARG A 122 -20.62 -3.23 -0.08
C ARG A 122 -20.73 -2.40 -1.36
N PRO A 123 -21.12 -3.00 -2.50
CA PRO A 123 -21.47 -2.23 -3.68
C PRO A 123 -22.72 -1.39 -3.40
N LEU A 124 -22.80 -0.21 -3.98
CA LEU A 124 -24.00 0.61 -3.96
C LEU A 124 -24.96 0.10 -5.04
N THR A 125 -26.26 0.15 -4.75
CA THR A 125 -27.31 -0.25 -5.70
C THR A 125 -27.59 0.91 -6.67
N PRO A 126 -27.30 0.80 -7.97
CA PRO A 126 -27.70 1.82 -8.94
C PRO A 126 -29.24 1.89 -9.04
N LEU A 127 -29.77 3.09 -9.15
CA LEU A 127 -31.21 3.36 -9.27
C LEU A 127 -31.64 3.59 -10.73
N SER A 128 -30.70 3.58 -11.68
CA SER A 128 -30.96 3.58 -13.11
C SER A 128 -30.46 2.28 -13.75
N PRO A 129 -31.08 1.83 -14.86
CA PRO A 129 -30.51 0.76 -15.67
C PRO A 129 -29.18 1.23 -16.31
N ASN A 130 -28.18 0.35 -16.34
CA ASN A 130 -26.86 0.58 -16.96
C ASN A 130 -26.12 1.83 -16.44
N PRO A 131 -25.67 1.84 -15.17
CA PRO A 131 -24.93 2.98 -14.64
C PRO A 131 -23.60 3.16 -15.37
N SER A 132 -23.21 4.41 -15.64
CA SER A 132 -21.90 4.75 -16.24
C SER A 132 -20.73 4.35 -15.33
N ILE A 133 -20.94 4.45 -14.01
CA ILE A 133 -19.99 4.07 -12.97
C ILE A 133 -20.69 3.23 -11.90
N THR A 134 -19.98 2.20 -11.45
CA THR A 134 -20.36 1.45 -10.26
C THR A 134 -19.62 2.02 -9.06
N LEU A 135 -20.30 2.12 -7.92
CA LEU A 135 -19.74 2.62 -6.68
C LEU A 135 -19.72 1.50 -5.65
N SER A 136 -18.70 1.49 -4.80
CA SER A 136 -18.62 0.67 -3.61
C SER A 136 -18.38 1.53 -2.38
N SER A 137 -18.73 0.98 -1.23
CA SER A 137 -18.51 1.62 0.07
C SER A 137 -17.61 0.75 0.94
N LEU A 138 -16.78 1.39 1.75
CA LEU A 138 -16.17 0.78 2.92
C LEU A 138 -16.73 1.46 4.17
N TYR A 139 -17.47 0.70 4.96
CA TYR A 139 -17.89 1.09 6.29
C TYR A 139 -16.81 0.73 7.31
N HIS A 140 -16.42 1.73 8.12
CA HIS A 140 -15.52 1.56 9.24
C HIS A 140 -16.19 2.04 10.54
N PRO A 141 -16.30 1.16 11.55
CA PRO A 141 -16.75 1.53 12.87
C PRO A 141 -15.58 2.17 13.64
N ALA A 142 -15.59 3.50 13.78
CA ALA A 142 -14.59 4.20 14.57
C ALA A 142 -15.16 4.64 15.94
N ASN A 143 -14.27 4.82 16.91
CA ASN A 143 -14.65 5.42 18.20
C ASN A 143 -15.14 6.85 17.94
N THR A 144 -16.31 7.21 18.45
CA THR A 144 -17.04 8.50 18.33
C THR A 144 -17.88 8.71 17.06
N ILE A 145 -17.34 8.51 15.85
CA ILE A 145 -18.08 8.77 14.59
C ILE A 145 -17.72 7.70 13.56
N SER A 146 -18.70 6.93 13.10
CA SER A 146 -18.48 5.93 12.06
C SER A 146 -18.18 6.57 10.70
N HIS A 147 -17.49 5.85 9.82
CA HIS A 147 -17.09 6.35 8.51
C HIS A 147 -17.62 5.45 7.38
N LEU A 148 -18.16 6.06 6.34
CA LEU A 148 -18.55 5.40 5.09
C LEU A 148 -17.77 6.02 3.94
N THR A 149 -16.82 5.26 3.40
CA THR A 149 -15.95 5.71 2.30
C THR A 149 -16.49 5.20 0.98
N ILE A 150 -16.98 6.10 0.14
CA ILE A 150 -17.50 5.84 -1.20
C ILE A 150 -16.35 5.89 -2.20
N HIS A 151 -16.16 4.87 -3.01
CA HIS A 151 -15.13 4.82 -4.03
C HIS A 151 -15.71 4.22 -5.31
N THR A 152 -15.11 4.52 -6.45
CA THR A 152 -15.51 3.93 -7.72
C THR A 152 -15.08 2.48 -7.73
N HIS A 153 -16.02 1.60 -8.06
CA HIS A 153 -15.74 0.24 -8.45
C HIS A 153 -15.33 0.25 -9.94
N HIS A 154 -14.35 1.07 -10.30
CA HIS A 154 -13.58 0.74 -11.49
C HIS A 154 -12.86 -0.55 -11.15
N SER A 155 -13.05 -1.56 -11.98
CA SER A 155 -12.28 -2.79 -11.96
C SER A 155 -10.82 -2.45 -12.25
N TYR A 156 -10.13 -1.80 -11.30
CA TYR A 156 -8.68 -1.83 -11.25
C TYR A 156 -8.36 -3.30 -11.07
N ASP A 157 -7.98 -3.91 -12.17
CA ASP A 157 -7.31 -5.18 -12.10
C ASP A 157 -6.05 -4.94 -11.25
N LEU A 158 -6.14 -5.35 -9.98
CA LEU A 158 -5.09 -5.11 -8.99
C LEU A 158 -3.78 -5.81 -9.39
N SER A 159 -3.81 -6.74 -10.34
CA SER A 159 -2.59 -7.31 -10.92
C SER A 159 -1.85 -6.34 -11.87
N LYS A 160 -2.48 -5.27 -12.34
CA LYS A 160 -1.90 -4.33 -13.31
C LYS A 160 -2.24 -2.86 -13.07
N TRP A 161 -2.41 -2.45 -11.80
CA TRP A 161 -2.87 -1.10 -11.48
C TRP A 161 -1.87 0.01 -11.84
N MET A 162 -0.56 -0.26 -11.84
CA MET A 162 0.46 0.73 -12.23
C MET A 162 0.48 0.96 -13.74
N SER A 163 -0.01 0.01 -14.56
CA SER A 163 -0.05 0.11 -16.03
C SER A 163 -0.86 1.32 -16.53
N HIS A 164 -1.85 1.78 -15.75
CA HIS A 164 -2.69 2.93 -16.08
C HIS A 164 -2.09 4.27 -15.65
N LEU A 165 -0.97 4.26 -14.92
CA LEU A 165 -0.32 5.47 -14.45
C LEU A 165 0.69 5.98 -15.50
N PRO A 166 0.91 7.31 -15.60
CA PRO A 166 1.93 7.85 -16.51
C PRO A 166 3.34 7.41 -16.13
N SER A 167 4.16 7.13 -17.14
CA SER A 167 5.56 6.74 -16.96
C SER A 167 6.44 7.86 -16.36
N THR A 168 6.00 9.13 -16.44
CA THR A 168 6.68 10.31 -15.88
C THR A 168 6.44 10.50 -14.37
N LEU A 169 5.60 9.69 -13.73
CA LEU A 169 5.43 9.75 -12.27
C LEU A 169 6.66 9.15 -11.56
N PRO A 170 7.26 9.84 -10.59
CA PRO A 170 8.28 9.24 -9.76
C PRO A 170 7.69 8.21 -8.81
N LEU A 171 8.44 7.15 -8.47
CA LEU A 171 7.96 6.15 -7.50
C LEU A 171 7.60 6.76 -6.15
N SER A 172 8.27 7.85 -5.76
CA SER A 172 7.97 8.58 -4.52
C SER A 172 6.62 9.32 -4.52
N ALA A 173 5.99 9.51 -5.68
CA ALA A 173 4.64 10.05 -5.78
C ALA A 173 3.56 9.00 -5.51
N LEU A 174 3.88 7.71 -5.66
CA LEU A 174 2.87 6.67 -5.70
C LEU A 174 2.44 6.24 -4.29
N SER A 175 1.15 5.96 -4.16
CA SER A 175 0.58 5.23 -3.02
C SER A 175 0.73 3.73 -3.29
N ILE A 176 1.67 3.07 -2.60
CA ILE A 176 2.05 1.69 -2.88
C ILE A 176 1.71 0.79 -1.67
N PRO A 177 0.88 -0.24 -1.83
CA PRO A 177 0.65 -1.21 -0.77
C PRO A 177 1.82 -2.21 -0.71
N GLY A 178 2.29 -2.47 0.50
CA GLY A 178 3.42 -3.34 0.80
C GLY A 178 3.11 -4.35 1.90
N THR A 179 3.93 -5.39 2.00
CA THR A 179 3.83 -6.41 3.05
C THR A 179 5.11 -6.53 3.85
N HIS A 180 4.97 -6.60 5.18
CA HIS A 180 6.07 -6.84 6.10
C HIS A 180 6.38 -8.33 6.14
N ASN A 181 7.67 -8.70 6.09
CA ASN A 181 8.11 -10.10 6.03
C ASN A 181 7.27 -10.91 5.03
N SER A 182 7.19 -10.44 3.78
CA SER A 182 6.20 -10.87 2.78
C SER A 182 6.16 -12.39 2.55
N HIS A 183 7.27 -13.07 2.78
CA HIS A 183 7.42 -14.51 2.62
C HIS A 183 6.85 -15.37 3.76
N THR A 184 6.45 -14.79 4.90
CA THR A 184 6.06 -15.54 6.12
C THR A 184 4.58 -15.94 6.13
N HIS A 185 4.13 -16.64 5.09
CA HIS A 185 2.74 -17.14 4.98
C HIS A 185 2.60 -18.65 5.27
N TYR A 186 3.71 -19.38 5.32
CA TYR A 186 3.71 -20.81 5.57
C TYR A 186 3.21 -21.16 6.97
N ARG A 187 2.88 -22.43 7.18
CA ARG A 187 2.60 -22.97 8.51
C ARG A 187 3.86 -22.85 9.37
N ALA A 188 3.82 -21.98 10.38
CA ALA A 188 4.89 -21.65 11.32
C ALA A 188 4.32 -21.40 12.72
N LEU A 189 5.18 -21.08 13.69
CA LEU A 189 4.73 -20.57 14.98
C LEU A 189 3.95 -19.25 14.80
N PRO A 190 2.91 -18.96 15.61
CA PRO A 190 2.06 -17.79 15.41
C PRO A 190 2.82 -16.46 15.35
N SER A 191 3.85 -16.27 16.18
CA SER A 191 4.67 -15.06 16.22
C SER A 191 5.54 -14.83 14.98
N VAL A 192 5.69 -15.85 14.13
CA VAL A 192 6.56 -15.83 12.94
C VAL A 192 5.78 -15.53 11.67
N ARG A 193 4.47 -15.84 11.67
CA ARG A 193 3.61 -15.71 10.50
C ARG A 193 3.08 -14.28 10.42
N CYS A 194 3.69 -13.48 9.55
CA CYS A 194 3.26 -12.09 9.30
C CYS A 194 2.23 -12.01 8.18
N GLN A 195 2.09 -13.04 7.33
CA GLN A 195 1.16 -13.04 6.21
C GLN A 195 0.24 -14.27 6.20
N VAL A 196 -0.95 -14.12 5.62
CA VAL A 196 -1.93 -15.22 5.55
C VAL A 196 -2.05 -15.85 4.15
N VAL A 197 -1.53 -15.17 3.13
CA VAL A 197 -1.57 -15.58 1.72
C VAL A 197 -0.17 -15.60 1.10
N ASP A 198 0.00 -16.42 0.05
CA ASP A 198 1.26 -16.54 -0.68
C ASP A 198 1.62 -15.29 -1.50
N LEU A 199 2.84 -15.27 -2.03
CA LEU A 199 3.35 -14.11 -2.75
C LEU A 199 2.60 -13.84 -4.06
N LYS A 200 2.22 -14.89 -4.80
CA LYS A 200 1.43 -14.74 -6.03
C LYS A 200 0.11 -14.04 -5.74
N THR A 201 -0.58 -14.43 -4.67
CA THR A 201 -1.82 -13.83 -4.22
C THR A 201 -1.63 -12.39 -3.75
N GLN A 202 -0.54 -12.09 -3.03
CA GLN A 202 -0.19 -10.71 -2.65
C GLN A 202 -0.07 -9.82 -3.90
N LEU A 203 0.71 -10.25 -4.89
CA LEU A 203 0.94 -9.49 -6.13
C LEU A 203 -0.35 -9.33 -6.94
N SER A 204 -1.15 -10.39 -7.09
CA SER A 204 -2.42 -10.33 -7.84
C SER A 204 -3.46 -9.40 -7.19
N HIS A 205 -3.30 -9.08 -5.90
CA HIS A 205 -4.18 -8.17 -5.16
C HIS A 205 -3.57 -6.80 -4.92
N GLY A 206 -2.51 -6.43 -5.64
CA GLY A 206 -2.02 -5.05 -5.72
C GLY A 206 -0.75 -4.75 -4.94
N ILE A 207 -0.24 -5.69 -4.12
CA ILE A 207 1.03 -5.50 -3.40
C ILE A 207 2.16 -5.30 -4.39
N ARG A 208 2.97 -4.23 -4.20
CA ARG A 208 4.16 -3.94 -5.02
C ARG A 208 5.40 -3.59 -4.20
N PHE A 209 5.32 -3.65 -2.87
CA PHE A 209 6.49 -3.57 -1.99
C PHE A 209 6.59 -4.83 -1.13
N LEU A 210 7.75 -5.47 -1.15
CA LEU A 210 8.01 -6.70 -0.42
C LEU A 210 9.17 -6.52 0.57
N ASP A 211 8.94 -6.71 1.87
CA ASP A 211 10.02 -6.82 2.86
C ASP A 211 10.50 -8.28 2.94
N ILE A 212 11.65 -8.55 2.36
CA ILE A 212 12.26 -9.88 2.26
C ILE A 212 13.48 -9.94 3.16
N ARG A 213 13.55 -11.00 3.97
CA ARG A 213 14.62 -11.21 4.95
C ARG A 213 15.29 -12.54 4.69
N VAL A 214 16.61 -12.48 4.53
CA VAL A 214 17.41 -13.62 4.08
C VAL A 214 18.58 -13.91 5.00
N GLN A 215 18.97 -15.17 5.05
CA GLN A 215 20.21 -15.64 5.66
C GLN A 215 20.96 -16.52 4.65
N PRO A 216 22.23 -16.25 4.35
CA PRO A 216 23.06 -17.20 3.63
C PRO A 216 23.11 -18.57 4.32
N ALA A 217 22.91 -19.63 3.54
CA ALA A 217 23.03 -21.01 4.03
C ALA A 217 24.47 -21.37 4.40
N HIS A 218 25.43 -20.74 3.71
CA HIS A 218 26.86 -20.86 3.95
C HIS A 218 27.41 -19.48 4.30
N ALA A 219 28.23 -19.38 5.35
CA ALA A 219 28.69 -18.08 5.87
C ALA A 219 29.92 -17.51 5.14
N THR A 220 30.66 -18.34 4.41
CA THR A 220 31.97 -17.99 3.84
C THR A 220 32.15 -18.39 2.38
N ASP A 221 31.46 -19.44 1.89
CA ASP A 221 31.57 -19.92 0.51
C ASP A 221 30.60 -19.22 -0.43
N VAL A 222 31.08 -18.18 -1.13
CA VAL A 222 30.29 -17.40 -2.10
C VAL A 222 29.93 -18.17 -3.37
N SER A 223 30.47 -19.39 -3.58
CA SER A 223 30.05 -20.25 -4.69
C SER A 223 28.66 -20.86 -4.45
N LYS A 224 28.21 -20.90 -3.18
CA LYS A 224 26.89 -21.40 -2.81
C LYS A 224 25.86 -20.27 -2.92
N LYS A 225 24.82 -20.51 -3.71
CA LYS A 225 23.77 -19.52 -3.97
C LYS A 225 22.68 -19.48 -2.91
N ASP A 226 22.58 -20.48 -2.06
CA ASP A 226 21.38 -20.69 -1.25
C ASP A 226 21.24 -19.62 -0.15
N LEU A 227 20.14 -18.87 -0.25
CA LEU A 227 19.72 -17.86 0.71
C LEU A 227 18.38 -18.32 1.30
N TYR A 228 18.38 -18.66 2.58
CA TYR A 228 17.18 -19.02 3.31
C TYR A 228 16.33 -17.80 3.60
N LEU A 229 15.01 -17.94 3.45
CA LEU A 229 14.03 -16.96 3.92
C LEU A 229 13.81 -17.16 5.42
N VAL A 230 13.93 -16.08 6.19
CA VAL A 230 13.96 -16.12 7.67
C VAL A 230 13.07 -15.05 8.28
N HIS A 231 12.79 -15.17 9.58
CA HIS A 231 12.15 -14.12 10.38
C HIS A 231 12.72 -14.15 11.80
N GLY A 232 13.63 -13.22 12.08
CA GLY A 232 14.49 -13.29 13.27
C GLY A 232 15.22 -14.63 13.34
N ALA A 233 15.31 -15.21 14.53
CA ALA A 233 15.95 -16.51 14.75
C ALA A 233 15.06 -17.73 14.40
N PHE A 234 13.82 -17.51 13.97
CA PHE A 234 12.83 -18.59 13.86
C PHE A 234 12.68 -19.11 12.43
N PRO A 235 12.41 -20.42 12.26
CA PRO A 235 12.07 -20.98 10.96
C PRO A 235 10.70 -20.47 10.52
N ILE A 236 10.61 -19.96 9.30
CA ILE A 236 9.37 -19.45 8.72
C ILE A 236 8.40 -20.56 8.27
N SER A 237 8.80 -21.83 8.36
CA SER A 237 8.00 -22.98 7.94
C SER A 237 8.35 -24.22 8.75
N LEU A 238 7.33 -24.95 9.19
CA LEU A 238 7.46 -26.27 9.84
C LEU A 238 7.77 -27.41 8.86
N THR A 239 7.89 -27.11 7.57
CA THR A 239 8.14 -28.11 6.50
C THR A 239 9.55 -28.02 5.90
N GLY A 240 10.45 -27.31 6.58
CA GLY A 240 11.82 -27.08 6.13
C GLY A 240 12.06 -25.69 5.53
N PRO A 241 13.32 -25.37 5.21
CA PRO A 241 13.74 -24.05 4.74
C PRO A 241 13.08 -23.69 3.41
N LYS A 242 12.87 -22.39 3.20
CA LYS A 242 12.43 -21.80 1.94
C LYS A 242 13.50 -20.84 1.44
N TYR A 243 13.54 -20.59 0.14
CA TYR A 243 14.71 -20.00 -0.51
C TYR A 243 14.33 -18.73 -1.28
N LEU A 244 15.29 -17.82 -1.45
CA LEU A 244 15.10 -16.59 -2.21
C LEU A 244 14.83 -16.85 -3.70
N ALA A 245 15.49 -17.84 -4.31
CA ALA A 245 15.38 -18.07 -5.75
C ALA A 245 13.93 -18.35 -6.23
N PRO A 246 13.15 -19.28 -5.64
CA PRO A 246 11.74 -19.47 -6.01
C PRO A 246 10.86 -18.23 -5.76
N LEU A 247 11.19 -17.44 -4.75
CA LEU A 247 10.49 -16.19 -4.46
C LEU A 247 10.69 -15.18 -5.60
N LEU A 248 11.94 -14.98 -6.03
CA LEU A 248 12.25 -14.08 -7.15
C LEU A 248 11.65 -14.57 -8.47
N GLU A 249 11.60 -15.88 -8.70
CA GLU A 249 10.95 -16.46 -9.87
C GLU A 249 9.45 -16.09 -9.93
N THR A 250 8.78 -16.10 -8.78
CA THR A 250 7.39 -15.65 -8.68
C THR A 250 7.25 -14.18 -9.06
N CYS A 251 8.19 -13.33 -8.63
CA CYS A 251 8.21 -11.91 -8.99
C CYS A 251 8.50 -11.69 -10.48
N TYR A 252 9.45 -12.43 -11.06
CA TYR A 252 9.79 -12.32 -12.48
C TYR A 252 8.61 -12.75 -13.35
N SER A 253 8.00 -13.90 -13.05
CA SER A 253 6.81 -14.40 -13.75
C SER A 253 5.66 -13.38 -13.69
N PHE A 254 5.42 -12.79 -12.52
CA PHE A 254 4.40 -11.75 -12.36
C PHE A 254 4.67 -10.52 -13.24
N LEU A 255 5.91 -10.06 -13.32
CA LEU A 255 6.29 -8.90 -14.15
C LEU A 255 6.27 -9.22 -15.65
N ASP A 256 6.53 -10.47 -16.04
CA ASP A 256 6.41 -10.92 -17.42
C ASP A 256 4.94 -10.97 -17.87
N GLU A 257 4.03 -11.38 -16.97
CA GLU A 257 2.58 -11.32 -17.19
C GLU A 257 2.03 -9.89 -17.12
N ASN A 258 2.68 -8.99 -16.38
CA ASN A 258 2.23 -7.63 -16.12
C ASN A 258 3.37 -6.61 -16.34
N PRO A 259 3.84 -6.38 -17.58
CA PRO A 259 5.02 -5.56 -17.88
C PRO A 259 4.85 -4.08 -17.54
N GLY A 260 3.61 -3.63 -17.33
CA GLY A 260 3.30 -2.29 -16.83
C GLY A 260 3.65 -2.07 -15.35
N GLU A 261 3.93 -3.12 -14.60
CA GLU A 261 4.16 -3.05 -13.15
C GLU A 261 5.66 -2.99 -12.81
N THR A 262 5.96 -2.68 -11.55
CA THR A 262 7.29 -2.80 -10.94
C THR A 262 7.14 -3.33 -9.52
N ILE A 263 8.12 -4.05 -8.99
CA ILE A 263 8.10 -4.52 -7.59
C ILE A 263 9.31 -3.95 -6.85
N LEU A 264 9.06 -3.29 -5.73
CA LEU A 264 10.09 -2.85 -4.79
C LEU A 264 10.39 -4.00 -3.84
N ILE A 265 11.66 -4.40 -3.73
CA ILE A 265 12.11 -5.43 -2.80
C ILE A 265 13.04 -4.80 -1.77
N SER A 266 12.57 -4.64 -0.54
CA SER A 266 13.43 -4.42 0.62
C SER A 266 14.11 -5.72 0.98
N LEU A 267 15.44 -5.77 0.89
CA LEU A 267 16.20 -6.98 1.21
C LEU A 267 17.12 -6.73 2.39
N LYS A 268 16.93 -7.50 3.46
CA LYS A 268 17.70 -7.41 4.71
C LYS A 268 18.35 -8.75 5.05
N ARG A 269 19.60 -8.72 5.51
CA ARG A 269 20.20 -9.89 6.18
C ARG A 269 19.60 -10.04 7.59
N GLU A 270 19.22 -11.26 7.92
CA GLU A 270 18.68 -11.61 9.23
C GLU A 270 19.01 -13.08 9.55
N GLY A 271 18.58 -13.57 10.72
CA GLY A 271 18.81 -14.93 11.17
C GLY A 271 19.98 -15.05 12.15
N VAL A 272 20.26 -16.30 12.54
CA VAL A 272 21.33 -16.66 13.50
C VAL A 272 22.64 -17.05 12.80
N GLY A 273 22.69 -16.96 11.48
CA GLY A 273 23.88 -17.29 10.70
C GLY A 273 25.01 -16.25 10.85
N ASN A 274 26.25 -16.72 10.70
CA ASN A 274 27.46 -15.91 10.88
C ASN A 274 27.93 -15.18 9.61
N ALA A 275 27.14 -15.17 8.54
CA ALA A 275 27.49 -14.50 7.29
C ALA A 275 27.49 -12.99 7.46
N THR A 276 28.43 -12.27 6.83
CA THR A 276 28.44 -10.79 6.83
C THR A 276 27.55 -10.22 5.73
N ASP A 277 27.31 -8.90 5.77
CA ASP A 277 26.61 -8.20 4.69
C ASP A 277 27.40 -8.25 3.38
N GLU A 278 28.72 -8.13 3.45
CA GLU A 278 29.61 -8.22 2.30
C GLU A 278 29.52 -9.61 1.66
N HIS A 279 29.51 -10.67 2.48
CA HIS A 279 29.31 -12.03 1.98
C HIS A 279 27.95 -12.18 1.27
N LEU A 280 26.86 -11.74 1.91
CA LEU A 280 25.53 -11.74 1.31
C LEU A 280 25.53 -10.97 -0.02
N SER A 281 26.16 -9.79 -0.06
CA SER A 281 26.19 -8.95 -1.26
C SER A 281 26.93 -9.63 -2.42
N ARG A 282 28.03 -10.36 -2.17
CA ARG A 282 28.76 -11.12 -3.18
C ARG A 282 27.94 -12.31 -3.71
N VAL A 283 27.22 -13.00 -2.83
CA VAL A 283 26.30 -14.09 -3.23
C VAL A 283 25.17 -13.54 -4.10
N LEU A 284 24.55 -12.42 -3.70
CA LEU A 284 23.50 -11.76 -4.45
C LEU A 284 23.99 -11.31 -5.84
N GLU A 285 25.12 -10.61 -5.91
CA GLU A 285 25.68 -10.14 -7.18
C GLU A 285 25.97 -11.31 -8.12
N ARG A 286 26.69 -12.33 -7.63
CA ARG A 286 27.14 -13.48 -8.44
C ARG A 286 25.99 -14.32 -8.97
N HIS A 287 24.99 -14.61 -8.14
CA HIS A 287 23.98 -15.65 -8.44
C HIS A 287 22.60 -15.10 -8.76
N TYR A 288 22.28 -13.87 -8.34
CA TYR A 288 20.93 -13.32 -8.45
C TYR A 288 20.86 -12.10 -9.37
N PHE A 289 21.80 -11.16 -9.27
CA PHE A 289 21.76 -9.91 -10.03
C PHE A 289 22.45 -10.01 -11.38
N ARG A 290 23.72 -10.42 -11.42
CA ARG A 290 24.49 -10.51 -12.68
C ARG A 290 23.82 -11.42 -13.72
N PRO A 291 23.31 -12.62 -13.38
CA PRO A 291 22.63 -13.47 -14.35
C PRO A 291 21.27 -12.92 -14.82
N ASN A 292 20.63 -12.07 -14.01
CA ASN A 292 19.28 -11.54 -14.27
C ASN A 292 19.27 -10.01 -14.43
N ARG A 293 20.35 -9.43 -14.97
CA ARG A 293 20.57 -7.97 -14.96
C ARG A 293 19.40 -7.17 -15.54
N SER A 294 18.73 -7.69 -16.59
CA SER A 294 17.58 -7.04 -17.22
C SER A 294 16.32 -6.99 -16.34
N LYS A 295 16.21 -7.88 -15.36
CA LYS A 295 15.07 -7.96 -14.43
C LYS A 295 15.20 -7.00 -13.24
N TRP A 296 16.35 -6.36 -13.06
CA TRP A 296 16.61 -5.44 -11.93
C TRP A 296 16.88 -4.02 -12.44
N TYR A 297 16.42 -3.04 -11.67
CA TYR A 297 16.77 -1.64 -11.91
C TYR A 297 18.19 -1.36 -11.39
N PHE A 298 19.03 -0.82 -12.29
CA PHE A 298 20.34 -0.28 -11.96
C PHE A 298 20.30 1.23 -12.17
N PRO A 299 20.52 2.04 -11.13
CA PRO A 299 20.55 3.49 -11.30
C PRO A 299 21.69 3.88 -12.24
N PRO A 300 21.51 4.91 -13.09
CA PRO A 300 22.61 5.47 -13.85
C PRO A 300 23.70 5.97 -12.89
N LEU A 301 24.96 5.89 -13.32
CA LEU A 301 26.08 6.48 -12.60
C LEU A 301 25.84 7.99 -12.48
N ALA A 302 25.98 8.55 -11.28
CA ALA A 302 25.84 9.98 -11.08
C ALA A 302 26.89 10.73 -11.90
N ASP A 303 26.54 11.91 -12.44
CA ASP A 303 27.50 12.77 -13.10
C ASP A 303 28.67 13.11 -12.15
N PRO A 304 29.91 13.21 -12.66
CA PRO A 304 31.05 13.66 -11.86
C PRO A 304 30.75 15.04 -11.25
N GLY A 305 30.57 15.09 -9.93
CA GLY A 305 30.26 16.33 -9.19
C GLY A 305 28.83 16.45 -8.66
N SER A 306 27.92 15.55 -9.03
CA SER A 306 26.69 15.36 -8.25
C SER A 306 27.07 14.70 -6.92
N PRO A 307 26.51 15.10 -5.75
CA PRO A 307 26.58 14.24 -4.57
C PRO A 307 26.14 12.85 -4.99
N GLU A 308 26.83 11.80 -4.53
CA GLU A 308 26.47 10.40 -4.83
C GLU A 308 24.99 10.19 -4.51
N GLY A 309 24.16 10.33 -5.55
CA GLY A 309 22.79 10.79 -5.41
C GLY A 309 21.91 9.73 -5.99
N ILE A 310 21.60 8.73 -5.17
CA ILE A 310 20.66 7.68 -5.53
C ILE A 310 19.30 8.34 -5.78
N ARG A 311 19.00 8.58 -7.06
CA ARG A 311 17.75 9.22 -7.48
C ARG A 311 16.63 8.20 -7.42
N ILE A 312 15.49 8.61 -6.83
CA ILE A 312 14.25 7.83 -6.94
C ILE A 312 13.85 7.77 -8.42
N PRO A 313 13.66 6.56 -9.00
CA PRO A 313 13.37 6.43 -10.43
C PRO A 313 11.95 6.87 -10.76
N TYR A 314 11.73 7.18 -12.04
CA TYR A 314 10.40 7.30 -12.59
C TYR A 314 9.82 5.93 -12.88
N LEU A 315 8.49 5.83 -12.88
CA LEU A 315 7.78 4.58 -13.11
C LEU A 315 8.19 3.95 -14.44
N GLY A 316 8.34 4.76 -15.50
CA GLY A 316 8.81 4.31 -16.82
C GLY A 316 10.16 3.60 -16.80
N ASP A 317 11.09 4.03 -15.95
CA ASP A 317 12.45 3.48 -15.87
C ASP A 317 12.46 2.03 -15.32
N VAL A 318 11.43 1.70 -14.52
CA VAL A 318 11.37 0.50 -13.69
C VAL A 318 10.26 -0.48 -14.08
N ARG A 319 9.41 -0.13 -15.05
CA ARG A 319 8.40 -1.08 -15.57
C ARG A 319 9.05 -2.39 -16.03
N GLY A 320 8.44 -3.50 -15.65
CA GLY A 320 8.93 -4.85 -15.89
C GLY A 320 10.17 -5.23 -15.08
N LYS A 321 10.59 -4.42 -14.09
CA LYS A 321 11.80 -4.65 -13.28
C LYS A 321 11.51 -4.69 -11.79
N LEU A 322 12.45 -5.29 -11.06
CA LEU A 322 12.55 -5.21 -9.61
C LEU A 322 13.42 -4.02 -9.22
N VAL A 323 12.96 -3.24 -8.23
CA VAL A 323 13.72 -2.14 -7.63
C VAL A 323 14.18 -2.59 -6.25
N LEU A 324 15.48 -2.82 -6.10
CA LEU A 324 16.05 -3.25 -4.83
C LEU A 324 16.18 -2.08 -3.85
N LEU A 325 15.81 -2.28 -2.60
CA LEU A 325 16.19 -1.44 -1.47
C LEU A 325 17.17 -2.25 -0.61
N ARG A 326 18.44 -1.85 -0.65
CA ARG A 326 19.55 -2.57 -0.02
C ARG A 326 19.64 -2.22 1.46
N ARG A 327 19.11 -3.08 2.34
CA ARG A 327 19.28 -3.00 3.81
C ARG A 327 20.46 -3.85 4.27
N TYR A 328 21.53 -3.85 3.48
CA TYR A 328 22.80 -4.52 3.73
C TYR A 328 23.94 -3.70 3.11
N THR A 329 25.13 -3.75 3.72
CA THR A 329 26.33 -3.13 3.16
C THR A 329 26.82 -3.90 1.93
N ALA A 330 27.06 -3.20 0.82
CA ALA A 330 27.63 -3.82 -0.37
C ALA A 330 29.13 -4.07 -0.19
N HIS A 331 29.64 -5.15 -0.78
CA HIS A 331 31.07 -5.39 -0.85
C HIS A 331 31.77 -4.28 -1.64
N SER A 332 32.94 -3.85 -1.15
CA SER A 332 33.90 -3.11 -1.95
C SER A 332 34.47 -4.04 -3.03
N GLU A 333 34.65 -3.53 -4.25
CA GLU A 333 35.53 -4.20 -5.20
C GLU A 333 36.95 -4.14 -4.62
N GLU A 334 37.50 -5.29 -4.21
CA GLU A 334 38.94 -5.36 -4.04
C GLU A 334 39.55 -5.21 -5.45
N PRO A 335 40.56 -4.34 -5.63
CA PRO A 335 41.31 -4.35 -6.87
C PRO A 335 41.83 -5.78 -7.08
N PRO A 336 41.85 -6.29 -8.32
CA PRO A 336 42.35 -7.63 -8.59
C PRO A 336 43.71 -7.77 -7.90
N SER A 337 43.83 -8.76 -7.01
CA SER A 337 45.02 -8.98 -6.21
C SER A 337 46.23 -8.93 -7.13
N SER A 338 47.15 -8.04 -6.81
CA SER A 338 48.42 -7.91 -7.49
C SER A 338 49.00 -9.31 -7.72
N SER A 339 49.24 -9.65 -8.97
CA SER A 339 50.05 -10.79 -9.39
C SER A 339 51.29 -10.93 -8.50
N PRO A 340 51.79 -12.15 -8.23
CA PRO A 340 52.97 -12.33 -7.40
C PRO A 340 54.14 -11.50 -7.94
N PRO A 341 55.05 -11.03 -7.06
CA PRO A 341 56.13 -10.14 -7.47
C PRO A 341 56.97 -10.83 -8.55
N SER A 342 56.96 -10.28 -9.75
CA SER A 342 57.97 -10.60 -10.75
C SER A 342 59.31 -10.05 -10.25
N PRO A 343 60.42 -10.80 -10.37
CA PRO A 343 61.72 -10.35 -9.87
C PRO A 343 62.21 -9.11 -10.63
N SER A 344 62.88 -8.23 -9.89
CA SER A 344 63.40 -6.91 -10.27
C SER A 344 64.23 -6.89 -11.57
N PRO A 345 64.31 -5.75 -12.28
CA PRO A 345 64.89 -5.68 -13.62
C PRO A 345 66.40 -5.44 -13.62
N SER A 346 67.08 -5.92 -14.67
CA SER A 346 68.41 -5.45 -15.08
C SER A 346 68.27 -4.19 -15.96
N PRO A 347 69.23 -3.26 -15.98
CA PRO A 347 69.08 -1.99 -16.66
C PRO A 347 69.45 -2.13 -18.14
N SER A 348 68.53 -1.80 -19.06
CA SER A 348 68.92 -1.30 -20.38
C SER A 348 67.81 -0.46 -21.01
N SER A 349 68.26 0.44 -21.87
CA SER A 349 67.65 1.69 -22.32
C SER A 349 66.50 1.58 -23.31
N SER A 350 65.76 2.70 -23.40
CA SER A 350 65.00 3.27 -24.52
C SER A 350 63.47 3.32 -24.33
N GLN A 351 62.97 4.56 -24.17
CA GLN A 351 61.56 4.93 -24.24
C GLN A 351 60.98 4.63 -25.62
N PRO A 352 59.68 4.31 -25.67
CA PRO A 352 58.77 5.09 -26.49
C PRO A 352 57.54 5.57 -25.70
N THR A 353 57.04 6.73 -26.12
CA THR A 353 55.81 7.37 -25.64
C THR A 353 54.59 6.47 -25.87
N HIS A 354 53.95 6.01 -24.79
CA HIS A 354 52.61 5.39 -24.85
C HIS A 354 51.50 6.44 -24.64
N PRO A 355 50.34 6.28 -25.30
CA PRO A 355 49.20 7.18 -25.15
C PRO A 355 48.59 7.06 -23.74
N HIS A 356 47.86 8.10 -23.34
CA HIS A 356 47.13 8.20 -22.07
C HIS A 356 46.52 6.86 -21.60
N PRO A 357 46.62 6.52 -20.31
CA PRO A 357 45.92 5.36 -19.78
C PRO A 357 44.41 5.51 -20.03
N PRO A 358 43.69 4.42 -20.34
CA PRO A 358 42.24 4.47 -20.41
C PRO A 358 41.68 4.99 -19.08
N PRO A 359 40.54 5.72 -19.09
CA PRO A 359 39.89 6.13 -17.87
C PRO A 359 39.69 4.90 -16.96
N PRO A 360 39.83 5.05 -15.63
CA PRO A 360 39.63 3.93 -14.72
C PRO A 360 38.27 3.28 -14.99
N PRO A 361 38.16 1.95 -14.83
CA PRO A 361 36.89 1.27 -14.99
C PRO A 361 35.86 1.95 -14.11
N THR A 362 34.81 2.47 -14.73
CA THR A 362 33.65 3.02 -14.02
C THR A 362 33.15 1.95 -13.05
N LEU A 363 33.13 2.26 -11.74
CA LEU A 363 32.58 1.38 -10.71
C LEU A 363 31.26 0.79 -11.21
N PRO A 364 31.05 -0.53 -11.16
CA PRO A 364 29.79 -1.10 -11.60
C PRO A 364 28.65 -0.53 -10.76
N SER A 365 27.62 -0.01 -11.43
CA SER A 365 26.40 0.44 -10.78
C SER A 365 25.81 -0.70 -9.95
N LEU A 366 25.58 -0.49 -8.65
CA LEU A 366 24.88 -1.45 -7.80
C LEU A 366 23.36 -1.42 -8.05
N PRO A 367 22.63 -2.54 -7.95
CA PRO A 367 21.19 -2.59 -8.27
C PRO A 367 20.33 -1.88 -7.23
N GLY A 368 19.45 -0.99 -7.66
CA GLY A 368 18.50 -0.28 -6.81
C GLY A 368 19.08 0.80 -5.90
N LEU A 369 18.41 1.04 -4.77
CA LEU A 369 18.63 2.15 -3.84
C LEU A 369 19.36 1.66 -2.57
N ALA A 370 20.27 2.48 -2.04
CA ALA A 370 20.88 2.19 -0.75
C ALA A 370 19.91 2.55 0.38
N ALA A 371 19.73 1.61 1.32
CA ALA A 371 18.86 1.76 2.48
C ALA A 371 19.53 1.27 3.76
N THR A 372 20.86 1.45 3.86
CA THR A 372 21.69 0.99 5.00
C THR A 372 21.51 1.86 6.23
N HIS A 373 21.23 3.15 6.07
CA HIS A 373 20.87 4.05 7.17
C HIS A 373 19.40 3.81 7.59
N TRP A 374 19.17 2.80 8.42
CA TRP A 374 17.83 2.39 8.86
C TRP A 374 17.74 2.40 10.40
N PRO A 375 17.37 3.54 11.02
CA PRO A 375 17.31 3.64 12.47
C PRO A 375 16.29 2.66 13.06
N HIS A 376 16.68 1.96 14.12
CA HIS A 376 15.82 1.02 14.84
C HIS A 376 14.64 1.75 15.50
N ASN A 377 13.45 1.14 15.44
CA ASN A 377 12.23 1.62 16.11
C ASN A 377 11.88 3.10 15.83
N ALA A 378 12.11 3.57 14.61
CA ALA A 378 12.01 4.98 14.26
C ALA A 378 10.55 5.46 14.13
N THR A 379 10.15 6.46 14.92
CA THR A 379 8.84 7.11 14.78
C THR A 379 8.76 8.03 13.55
N HIS A 380 9.90 8.62 13.18
CA HIS A 380 10.14 9.32 11.94
C HIS A 380 11.66 9.49 11.73
N SER A 381 12.16 9.07 10.58
CA SER A 381 13.50 9.40 10.08
C SER A 381 13.36 10.19 8.77
N PRO A 382 13.88 11.42 8.68
CA PRO A 382 13.87 12.20 7.45
C PRO A 382 14.90 11.67 6.44
N PRO A 383 14.72 11.93 5.14
CA PRO A 383 15.68 11.56 4.13
C PRO A 383 16.98 12.36 4.25
N THR A 384 18.08 11.80 3.77
CA THR A 384 19.37 12.46 3.62
C THR A 384 19.84 12.35 2.16
N PRO A 385 20.86 13.10 1.71
CA PRO A 385 21.37 12.98 0.35
C PRO A 385 21.78 11.55 -0.06
N THR A 386 22.24 10.75 0.91
CA THR A 386 22.68 9.35 0.71
C THR A 386 21.62 8.31 1.11
N PHE A 387 20.49 8.75 1.68
CA PHE A 387 19.36 7.93 2.08
C PHE A 387 18.05 8.61 1.63
N PRO A 388 17.61 8.39 0.38
CA PRO A 388 16.46 9.09 -0.21
C PRO A 388 15.12 8.51 0.27
N ILE A 389 15.05 8.09 1.53
CA ILE A 389 13.89 7.43 2.15
C ILE A 389 13.50 8.23 3.40
N SER A 390 12.20 8.55 3.54
CA SER A 390 11.64 8.92 4.83
C SER A 390 10.99 7.70 5.46
N LEU A 391 11.31 7.40 6.72
CA LEU A 391 10.93 6.15 7.35
C LEU A 391 10.08 6.35 8.62
N GLN A 392 9.04 5.56 8.79
CA GLN A 392 8.43 5.22 10.08
C GLN A 392 8.45 3.70 10.23
N ASP A 393 9.18 3.22 11.23
CA ASP A 393 9.36 1.80 11.58
C ASP A 393 9.36 1.62 13.10
N TYR A 394 8.38 2.23 13.78
CA TYR A 394 8.13 2.05 15.21
C TYR A 394 7.53 0.65 15.45
N CYS A 395 8.38 -0.36 15.54
CA CYS A 395 7.98 -1.77 15.54
C CYS A 395 7.85 -2.39 16.94
N ASP A 396 8.45 -1.81 17.97
CA ASP A 396 8.54 -2.40 19.32
C ASP A 396 7.24 -2.22 20.12
N ILE A 397 6.16 -2.82 19.63
CA ILE A 397 4.84 -2.79 20.25
C ILE A 397 4.73 -3.95 21.24
N LEU A 398 5.15 -3.71 22.48
CA LEU A 398 5.18 -4.74 23.53
C LEU A 398 3.83 -4.98 24.21
N HIS A 399 2.95 -3.97 24.24
CA HIS A 399 1.66 -4.01 24.94
C HIS A 399 0.52 -3.46 24.08
N PRO A 400 -0.71 -4.01 24.17
CA PRO A 400 -1.89 -3.47 23.46
C PRO A 400 -2.13 -1.97 23.66
N ALA A 401 -1.82 -1.45 24.85
CA ALA A 401 -1.95 -0.03 25.16
C ALA A 401 -1.07 0.90 24.30
N SER A 402 -0.06 0.36 23.62
CA SER A 402 0.83 1.11 22.73
C SER A 402 0.31 1.20 21.28
N ILE A 403 -0.78 0.50 20.94
CA ILE A 403 -1.39 0.53 19.61
C ILE A 403 -1.86 1.93 19.23
N PRO A 404 -2.56 2.70 20.10
CA PRO A 404 -2.91 4.08 19.76
C PRO A 404 -1.70 4.95 19.44
N LEU A 405 -0.57 4.72 20.12
CA LEU A 405 0.68 5.44 19.85
C LEU A 405 1.26 5.07 18.48
N LYS A 406 1.32 3.77 18.15
CA LYS A 406 1.72 3.28 16.81
C LYS A 406 0.88 3.92 15.71
N LEU A 407 -0.45 3.90 15.89
CA LEU A 407 -1.40 4.52 14.97
C LEU A 407 -1.15 6.01 14.80
N SER A 408 -0.82 6.72 15.88
CA SER A 408 -0.48 8.15 15.81
C SER A 408 0.77 8.41 14.96
N HIS A 409 1.80 7.57 15.07
CA HIS A 409 3.03 7.69 14.29
C HIS A 409 2.80 7.37 12.82
N ALA A 410 2.10 6.26 12.53
CA ALA A 410 1.73 5.87 11.17
C ALA A 410 0.89 6.95 10.49
N THR A 411 -0.13 7.45 11.19
CA THR A 411 -1.02 8.51 10.72
C THR A 411 -0.24 9.81 10.46
N SER A 412 0.64 10.21 11.39
CA SER A 412 1.46 11.42 11.21
C SER A 412 2.43 11.28 10.03
N HIS A 413 2.90 10.06 9.73
CA HIS A 413 3.78 9.80 8.61
C HIS A 413 3.05 9.84 7.26
N ILE A 414 1.83 9.27 7.19
CA ILE A 414 0.92 9.46 6.04
C ILE A 414 0.68 10.95 5.83
N ALA A 415 0.44 11.69 6.90
CA ALA A 415 0.15 13.11 6.80
C ALA A 415 1.32 13.92 6.21
N ARG A 416 2.55 13.61 6.64
CA ARG A 416 3.76 14.21 6.05
C ARG A 416 3.92 13.86 4.58
N CYS A 417 3.66 12.60 4.20
CA CYS A 417 3.72 12.17 2.80
C CYS A 417 2.70 12.92 1.94
N ALA A 418 1.43 12.91 2.37
CA ALA A 418 0.32 13.53 1.66
C ALA A 418 0.45 15.06 1.52
N ALA A 419 1.30 15.70 2.32
CA ALA A 419 1.60 17.12 2.25
C ALA A 419 2.60 17.51 1.16
N ASN A 420 3.31 16.54 0.58
CA ASN A 420 4.26 16.80 -0.49
C ASN A 420 3.57 17.11 -1.82
N THR A 421 4.35 17.54 -2.81
CA THR A 421 3.90 17.71 -4.18
C THR A 421 4.88 16.98 -5.09
N ALA A 422 4.47 15.85 -5.66
CA ALA A 422 5.29 15.14 -6.63
C ALA A 422 5.74 16.04 -7.80
N PHE A 423 7.02 15.93 -8.15
CA PHE A 423 7.62 16.63 -9.29
C PHE A 423 7.55 15.76 -10.55
N VAL A 424 6.67 16.15 -11.47
CA VAL A 424 6.36 15.42 -12.70
C VAL A 424 6.85 16.25 -13.91
N PRO A 425 7.85 15.75 -14.65
CA PRO A 425 8.38 16.43 -15.83
C PRO A 425 7.29 16.76 -16.86
N GLY A 426 7.28 17.98 -17.38
CA GLY A 426 6.32 18.45 -18.38
C GLY A 426 4.92 18.77 -17.83
N VAL A 427 4.69 18.60 -16.51
CA VAL A 427 3.42 18.90 -15.85
C VAL A 427 3.59 20.08 -14.89
N ASN A 428 4.45 19.92 -13.88
CA ASN A 428 4.74 20.96 -12.89
C ASN A 428 6.25 21.24 -12.72
N THR A 429 7.08 20.57 -13.52
CA THR A 429 8.51 20.85 -13.65
C THR A 429 8.93 20.84 -15.12
N ASP A 430 10.09 21.43 -15.42
CA ASP A 430 10.62 21.46 -16.79
C ASP A 430 10.83 20.04 -17.34
N GLU A 431 10.44 19.80 -18.60
CA GLU A 431 10.55 18.48 -19.22
C GLU A 431 12.01 18.11 -19.50
N LYS A 432 12.83 19.09 -19.87
CA LYS A 432 14.24 18.89 -20.25
C LYS A 432 15.17 18.82 -19.04
N ASN A 433 14.86 19.56 -17.98
CA ASN A 433 15.64 19.69 -16.75
C ASN A 433 14.71 19.55 -15.53
N PRO A 434 14.10 18.38 -15.31
CA PRO A 434 13.11 18.22 -14.26
C PRO A 434 13.74 18.31 -12.86
N CYS A 435 12.99 18.87 -11.91
CA CYS A 435 13.38 18.81 -10.51
C CYS A 435 13.53 17.33 -10.08
N PRO A 436 14.56 16.99 -9.29
CA PRO A 436 14.71 15.64 -8.76
C PRO A 436 13.49 15.21 -7.94
N PRO A 437 13.02 13.95 -8.07
CA PRO A 437 11.91 13.46 -7.25
C PRO A 437 12.17 13.58 -5.76
N HIS A 438 11.09 13.74 -4.98
CA HIS A 438 11.14 13.68 -3.53
C HIS A 438 11.56 12.30 -3.02
N ALA A 439 11.86 12.22 -1.71
CA ALA A 439 12.16 10.99 -1.02
C ALA A 439 10.99 9.99 -1.06
N LEU A 440 11.31 8.70 -1.00
CA LEU A 440 10.34 7.62 -0.87
C LEU A 440 9.89 7.49 0.59
N TYR A 441 8.60 7.65 0.86
CA TYR A 441 8.05 7.48 2.20
C TYR A 441 7.72 6.00 2.45
N LEU A 442 8.31 5.42 3.50
CA LEU A 442 8.06 4.04 3.93
C LEU A 442 7.41 4.05 5.32
N ASN A 443 6.22 3.48 5.40
CA ASN A 443 5.40 3.51 6.60
C ASN A 443 4.98 2.10 7.02
N PHE A 444 5.64 1.54 8.03
CA PHE A 444 5.31 0.23 8.57
C PHE A 444 4.12 0.34 9.52
N LEU A 445 3.03 -0.36 9.22
CA LEU A 445 1.90 -0.52 10.15
C LEU A 445 2.13 -1.70 11.10
N SER A 446 2.96 -2.66 10.71
CA SER A 446 3.33 -3.84 11.51
C SER A 446 4.01 -3.49 12.86
N GLY A 447 3.92 -4.43 13.81
CA GLY A 447 4.57 -4.35 15.12
C GLY A 447 4.75 -5.73 15.78
N SER A 448 5.74 -5.85 16.67
CA SER A 448 6.27 -7.13 17.19
C SER A 448 5.22 -8.07 17.85
N ASN A 449 4.11 -7.56 18.38
CA ASN A 449 3.04 -8.39 18.97
C ASN A 449 1.75 -8.49 18.15
N PHE A 450 1.75 -8.06 16.89
CA PHE A 450 0.53 -8.06 16.07
C PHE A 450 0.10 -9.47 15.61
N TRP A 451 0.88 -10.51 15.92
CA TRP A 451 0.44 -11.90 15.81
C TRP A 451 -0.72 -12.26 16.76
N ARG A 452 -0.93 -11.50 17.84
CA ARG A 452 -2.17 -11.59 18.63
C ARG A 452 -3.30 -10.95 17.82
N ARG A 453 -4.07 -11.78 17.11
CA ARG A 453 -5.06 -11.39 16.08
C ARG A 453 -6.02 -10.26 16.45
N GLU A 454 -6.33 -10.08 17.74
CA GLU A 454 -7.19 -8.98 18.19
C GLU A 454 -6.53 -7.59 18.02
N LEU A 455 -5.20 -7.52 18.15
CA LEU A 455 -4.42 -6.28 18.03
C LEU A 455 -4.28 -5.82 16.57
N ALA A 456 -4.05 -6.75 15.64
CA ALA A 456 -3.92 -6.46 14.21
C ALA A 456 -5.24 -5.99 13.54
N LYS A 457 -6.40 -6.37 14.09
CA LYS A 457 -7.72 -5.96 13.59
C LYS A 457 -8.07 -4.51 13.96
N GLN A 458 -7.60 -4.05 15.12
CA GLN A 458 -7.85 -2.70 15.64
C GLN A 458 -7.07 -1.61 14.88
N ASP A 459 -5.99 -2.00 14.20
CA ASP A 459 -5.00 -1.13 13.55
C ASP A 459 -5.50 -0.50 12.22
N ARG A 460 -6.18 -1.29 11.38
CA ARG A 460 -6.30 -0.98 9.93
C ARG A 460 -7.48 -0.11 9.49
N GLY A 461 -7.86 0.94 10.21
CA GLY A 461 -9.11 1.61 9.83
C GLY A 461 -9.29 3.08 10.14
N ASN A 462 -8.41 3.66 10.95
CA ASN A 462 -8.41 5.11 11.16
C ASN A 462 -7.50 5.85 10.17
N GLU A 463 -6.61 5.15 9.45
CA GLU A 463 -5.47 5.72 8.72
C GLU A 463 -5.88 6.52 7.46
N ILE A 464 -6.94 6.09 6.79
CA ILE A 464 -7.38 6.66 5.48
C ILE A 464 -8.16 7.96 5.66
N GLY A 465 -8.84 8.12 6.80
CA GLY A 465 -9.58 9.34 7.12
C GLY A 465 -8.75 10.59 7.29
N LEU A 466 -7.44 10.41 7.46
CA LEU A 466 -6.48 11.48 7.71
C LEU A 466 -5.70 11.92 6.46
N ILE A 467 -5.75 11.18 5.35
CA ILE A 467 -5.09 11.56 4.09
C ILE A 467 -5.54 12.97 3.65
N ARG A 468 -6.81 13.34 3.91
CA ARG A 468 -7.32 14.68 3.64
C ARG A 468 -7.07 15.71 4.76
N ARG A 469 -7.09 15.30 6.04
CA ARG A 469 -6.84 16.22 7.18
C ARG A 469 -5.40 16.71 7.22
N ALA A 470 -4.49 15.93 6.65
CA ALA A 470 -3.06 16.20 6.65
C ALA A 470 -2.62 17.39 5.80
N SER A 471 -3.18 17.56 4.59
CA SER A 471 -2.83 18.69 3.73
C SER A 471 -3.82 18.87 2.57
N PRO A 472 -4.68 19.91 2.59
CA PRO A 472 -5.53 20.25 1.45
C PRO A 472 -4.76 20.57 0.17
N LYS A 473 -3.47 20.91 0.30
CA LYS A 473 -2.61 21.43 -0.77
C LYS A 473 -1.61 20.41 -1.35
N GLY A 474 -1.37 19.28 -0.69
CA GLY A 474 -0.44 18.26 -1.19
C GLY A 474 -1.07 17.30 -2.21
N ASP A 475 -0.27 16.35 -2.67
CA ASP A 475 -0.61 15.34 -3.70
C ASP A 475 -1.47 14.19 -3.17
N MET A 476 -1.68 14.13 -1.86
CA MET A 476 -2.51 13.12 -1.18
C MET A 476 -1.98 11.68 -1.27
N SER A 477 -0.70 11.51 -1.64
CA SER A 477 -0.04 10.22 -1.65
C SER A 477 0.11 9.66 -0.24
N THR A 478 -0.10 8.35 -0.09
CA THR A 478 0.20 7.64 1.17
C THR A 478 1.66 7.22 1.28
N GLY A 479 2.43 7.33 0.19
CA GLY A 479 3.71 6.66 0.04
C GLY A 479 3.54 5.14 0.08
N VAL A 480 4.57 4.43 0.53
CA VAL A 480 4.51 2.97 0.72
C VAL A 480 3.95 2.63 2.10
N ILE A 481 2.84 1.89 2.14
CA ILE A 481 2.22 1.40 3.39
C ILE A 481 2.50 -0.09 3.53
N ILE A 482 3.26 -0.48 4.55
CA ILE A 482 3.72 -1.86 4.76
C ILE A 482 2.88 -2.53 5.85
N MET A 483 2.19 -3.63 5.51
CA MET A 483 1.17 -4.27 6.34
C MET A 483 1.49 -5.73 6.70
N ASP A 484 0.96 -6.20 7.83
CA ASP A 484 0.83 -7.63 8.16
C ASP A 484 -0.55 -8.17 7.74
N ASN A 485 -0.71 -9.49 7.71
CA ASN A 485 -1.93 -10.28 7.46
C ASN A 485 -2.85 -9.70 6.37
N VAL A 486 -2.31 -9.32 5.21
CA VAL A 486 -3.15 -8.86 4.09
C VAL A 486 -4.00 -10.01 3.55
N GLY A 487 -5.24 -9.74 3.15
CA GLY A 487 -6.16 -10.75 2.61
C GLY A 487 -6.81 -11.68 3.63
N GLU A 488 -6.63 -11.46 4.95
CA GLU A 488 -7.28 -12.28 5.97
C GLU A 488 -8.81 -12.19 5.84
N GLY A 489 -9.49 -13.33 5.71
CA GLY A 489 -10.93 -13.36 5.49
C GLY A 489 -11.38 -12.77 4.15
N GLY A 490 -10.47 -12.62 3.17
CA GLY A 490 -10.73 -11.97 1.89
C GLY A 490 -10.71 -10.44 1.96
N ASP A 491 -10.30 -9.85 3.09
CA ASP A 491 -10.21 -8.40 3.26
C ASP A 491 -8.96 -7.85 2.55
N TRP A 492 -9.21 -7.13 1.46
CA TRP A 492 -8.23 -6.39 0.67
C TRP A 492 -8.55 -4.89 0.62
N ASP A 493 -9.42 -4.40 1.51
CA ASP A 493 -9.99 -3.07 1.37
C ASP A 493 -8.96 -1.96 1.59
N LEU A 494 -8.07 -2.12 2.57
CA LEU A 494 -6.95 -1.19 2.78
C LEU A 494 -6.03 -1.15 1.54
N VAL A 495 -5.78 -2.30 0.91
CA VAL A 495 -4.96 -2.36 -0.31
C VAL A 495 -5.64 -1.64 -1.47
N ARG A 496 -6.95 -1.88 -1.69
CA ARG A 496 -7.75 -1.16 -2.69
C ARG A 496 -7.74 0.34 -2.46
N LEU A 497 -7.82 0.77 -1.21
CA LEU A 497 -7.84 2.19 -0.87
C LEU A 497 -6.48 2.85 -1.09
N ILE A 498 -5.37 2.20 -0.72
CA ILE A 498 -4.02 2.68 -1.02
C ILE A 498 -3.85 2.82 -2.53
N VAL A 499 -4.21 1.80 -3.32
CA VAL A 499 -4.14 1.87 -4.79
C VAL A 499 -5.02 3.01 -5.32
N GLY A 500 -6.24 3.17 -4.79
CA GLY A 500 -7.14 4.25 -5.16
C GLY A 500 -6.61 5.66 -4.86
N CYS A 501 -5.75 5.83 -3.86
CA CYS A 501 -5.13 7.12 -3.55
C CYS A 501 -4.23 7.65 -4.66
N ASN A 502 -3.73 6.79 -5.57
CA ASN A 502 -3.00 7.24 -6.76
C ASN A 502 -3.86 8.11 -7.68
N MET A 503 -5.19 7.93 -7.66
CA MET A 503 -6.06 8.81 -8.43
C MET A 503 -6.04 10.25 -7.91
N GLY A 504 -5.92 10.45 -6.59
CA GLY A 504 -5.77 11.77 -5.98
C GLY A 504 -4.51 12.48 -6.47
N VAL A 505 -3.39 11.75 -6.55
CA VAL A 505 -2.14 12.24 -7.13
C VAL A 505 -2.35 12.69 -8.57
N LEU A 506 -2.99 11.87 -9.41
CA LEU A 506 -3.27 12.22 -10.80
C LEU A 506 -4.16 13.47 -10.95
N MET A 507 -5.18 13.62 -10.09
CA MET A 507 -6.07 14.80 -10.12
C MET A 507 -5.31 16.07 -9.75
N LYS A 508 -4.50 16.02 -8.69
CA LYS A 508 -3.71 17.16 -8.21
C LYS A 508 -2.67 17.61 -9.22
N MET A 509 -2.17 16.69 -10.04
CA MET A 509 -1.24 16.99 -11.13
C MET A 509 -1.94 17.41 -12.43
N GLY A 510 -3.27 17.50 -12.48
CA GLY A 510 -3.99 17.87 -13.70
C GLY A 510 -3.92 16.83 -14.83
N ILE A 511 -3.44 15.62 -14.53
CA ILE A 511 -3.29 14.52 -15.48
C ILE A 511 -4.66 13.87 -15.76
N VAL A 512 -5.54 13.86 -14.75
CA VAL A 512 -6.95 13.45 -14.89
C VAL A 512 -7.81 14.66 -14.55
N GLY A 513 -8.61 15.12 -15.51
CA GLY A 513 -9.38 16.35 -15.39
C GLY A 513 -10.47 16.27 -14.32
N ALA A 514 -10.54 17.29 -13.47
CA ALA A 514 -11.74 17.59 -12.69
C ALA A 514 -12.75 18.31 -13.60
N GLY A 515 -13.42 17.58 -14.48
CA GLY A 515 -14.49 18.12 -15.34
C GLY A 515 -14.02 19.21 -16.32
N GLY A 516 -13.48 18.79 -17.47
CA GLY A 516 -13.34 19.64 -18.64
C GLY A 516 -14.00 18.95 -19.82
N ASN A 517 -15.04 19.55 -20.38
CA ASN A 517 -15.61 19.15 -21.67
C ASN A 517 -14.47 18.99 -22.68
N GLY A 518 -14.26 17.77 -23.18
CA GLY A 518 -13.38 17.50 -24.30
C GLY A 518 -13.98 18.09 -25.57
N ASN A 519 -13.88 19.41 -25.72
CA ASN A 519 -13.95 20.02 -27.04
C ASN A 519 -12.60 19.79 -27.68
N GLY A 520 -12.59 18.92 -28.69
CA GLY A 520 -11.40 18.58 -29.44
C GLY A 520 -10.73 19.83 -30.00
N THR A 521 -9.45 19.98 -29.70
CA THR A 521 -8.55 20.71 -30.58
C THR A 521 -8.06 19.72 -31.63
N LYS A 522 -8.80 19.73 -32.73
CA LYS A 522 -8.22 19.50 -34.05
C LYS A 522 -7.22 20.63 -34.36
N ASP A 523 -6.31 20.29 -35.26
CA ASP A 523 -5.43 21.17 -36.05
C ASP A 523 -4.14 21.60 -35.31
N ASN A 524 -2.94 21.53 -35.90
CA ASN A 524 -2.50 21.33 -37.28
C ASN A 524 -1.07 20.75 -37.28
#